data_AF-A0A4Q3KM02-F1
#
_entry.id   AF-A0A4Q3KM02-F1
#
_cell.length_a   1.000
_cell.length_b   1.000
_cell.length_c   1.000
_cell.angle_alpha   90.00
_cell.angle_beta   90.00
_cell.angle_gamma   90.00
#
_symmetry.space_group_name_H-M   'P 1'
#
loop_
_entity.id
_entity.type
_entity.pdbx_description
1 polymer ?
#
loop_
_entity_poly.entity_id
_entity_poly.type
_entity_poly.pdbx_seq_one_letter_code
_entity_poly.pdbx_strand_id
1 'polypeptide(L)'
;MDRADPPFRNALTAAAKATYRPERALHHYLHMAKGNFARHCQGDKVRLKKLLYVLRPLLAALWIEQRRDVPPTPFAALVEGRIDDAAMRRDIDMLLARKMVSRESDTEVPPPRLVQ
;
A
#
# COMPACT_ATOMS: atom_id res chain seq x y z
N MET A 1 -24.44 -4.98 16.32
CA MET A 1 -23.00 -5.17 16.01
C MET A 1 -22.28 -3.92 16.50
N ASP A 2 -21.67 -4.03 17.68
CA ASP A 2 -21.30 -2.91 18.56
C ASP A 2 -20.42 -1.84 17.91
N ARG A 3 -20.96 -0.61 17.85
CA ARG A 3 -20.12 0.58 17.72
C ARG A 3 -19.52 0.84 19.09
N ALA A 4 -18.24 0.51 19.29
CA ALA A 4 -17.52 0.89 20.51
C ALA A 4 -17.77 2.36 20.90
N ASP A 5 -17.93 2.58 22.20
CA ASP A 5 -18.24 3.87 22.84
C ASP A 5 -17.29 4.99 22.34
N PRO A 6 -17.79 6.13 21.81
CA PRO A 6 -16.95 7.19 21.24
C PRO A 6 -15.79 7.69 22.14
N PRO A 7 -15.96 7.86 23.47
CA PRO A 7 -14.86 8.21 24.38
C PRO A 7 -13.75 7.16 24.39
N PHE A 8 -14.09 5.87 24.39
CA PHE A 8 -13.13 4.77 24.36
C PHE A 8 -12.33 4.76 23.04
N ARG A 9 -12.99 4.96 21.90
CA ARG A 9 -12.34 5.07 20.59
C ARG A 9 -11.39 6.27 20.52
N ASN A 10 -11.79 7.40 21.08
CA ASN A 10 -10.96 8.59 21.11
C ASN A 10 -9.72 8.38 22.00
N ALA A 11 -9.88 7.77 23.17
CA ALA A 11 -8.78 7.42 24.06
C ALA A 11 -7.77 6.46 23.40
N LEU A 12 -8.26 5.40 22.73
CA LEU A 12 -7.41 4.48 21.96
C LEU A 12 -6.67 5.19 20.82
N THR A 13 -7.37 6.05 20.07
CA THR A 13 -6.77 6.81 18.98
C THR A 13 -5.68 7.76 19.48
N ALA A 14 -5.92 8.45 20.60
CA ALA A 14 -4.94 9.33 21.23
C ALA A 14 -3.70 8.55 21.72
N ALA A 15 -3.91 7.41 22.37
CA ALA A 15 -2.82 6.53 22.83
C ALA A 15 -1.99 5.98 21.66
N ALA A 16 -2.64 5.58 20.56
CA ALA A 16 -1.95 5.14 19.35
C ALA A 16 -1.10 6.26 18.73
N LYS A 17 -1.63 7.49 18.68
CA LYS A 17 -0.88 8.67 18.20
C LYS A 17 0.32 8.99 19.07
N ALA A 18 0.18 8.94 20.40
CA ALA A 18 1.28 9.23 21.33
C ALA A 18 2.46 8.24 21.22
N THR A 19 2.17 7.00 20.83
CA THR A 19 3.17 5.93 20.69
C THR A 19 3.66 5.76 19.26
N TYR A 20 3.07 6.44 18.27
CA TYR A 20 3.49 6.36 16.88
C TYR A 20 4.92 6.86 16.70
N ARG A 21 5.73 6.09 15.95
CA ARG A 21 7.12 6.40 15.65
C ARG A 21 7.32 6.29 14.13
N PRO A 22 7.36 7.42 13.39
CA PRO A 22 7.39 7.40 11.94
C PRO A 22 8.63 6.68 11.39
N GLU A 23 9.78 6.77 12.06
CA GLU A 23 11.01 6.09 11.63
C GLU A 23 10.85 4.57 11.67
N ARG A 24 10.29 4.04 12.78
CA ARG A 24 10.03 2.60 12.93
C ARG A 24 8.99 2.12 11.91
N ALA A 25 7.93 2.92 11.71
CA ALA A 25 6.90 2.62 10.73
C ALA A 25 7.45 2.60 9.30
N LEU A 26 8.28 3.58 8.93
CA LEU A 26 8.96 3.65 7.64
C LEU A 26 9.82 2.40 7.39
N HIS A 27 10.69 2.05 8.35
CA HIS A 27 11.52 0.84 8.23
C HIS A 27 10.67 -0.44 8.10
N HIS A 28 9.59 -0.56 8.86
CA HIS A 28 8.67 -1.69 8.75
C HIS A 28 8.06 -1.81 7.35
N TYR A 29 7.52 -0.70 6.81
CA TYR A 29 6.91 -0.71 5.48
C TYR A 29 7.92 -0.97 4.36
N LEU A 30 9.13 -0.38 4.43
CA LEU A 30 10.19 -0.65 3.47
C LEU A 30 10.63 -2.12 3.50
N HIS A 31 10.80 -2.70 4.69
CA HIS A 31 11.14 -4.11 4.85
C HIS A 31 10.04 -5.01 4.25
N MET A 32 8.77 -4.72 4.52
CA MET A 32 7.65 -5.46 3.94
C MET A 32 7.59 -5.34 2.42
N ALA A 33 7.76 -4.14 1.86
CA ALA A 33 7.76 -3.93 0.41
C ALA A 33 8.87 -4.73 -0.26
N LYS A 34 10.09 -4.66 0.26
CA LYS A 34 11.25 -5.41 -0.24
C LYS A 34 11.02 -6.92 -0.15
N GLY A 35 10.54 -7.42 0.98
CA GLY A 35 10.24 -8.84 1.18
C GLY A 35 9.15 -9.35 0.23
N ASN A 36 8.08 -8.57 0.03
CA ASN A 36 7.01 -8.93 -0.90
C ASN A 36 7.48 -8.93 -2.34
N PHE A 37 8.30 -7.95 -2.75
CA PHE A 37 8.89 -7.90 -4.08
C PHE A 37 9.79 -9.10 -4.34
N ALA A 38 10.71 -9.38 -3.41
CA ALA A 38 11.62 -10.52 -3.50
C ALA A 38 10.89 -11.87 -3.57
N ARG A 39 9.73 -12.00 -2.91
CA ARG A 39 8.96 -13.25 -2.91
C ARG A 39 8.04 -13.41 -4.12
N HIS A 40 7.57 -12.32 -4.71
CA HIS A 40 6.44 -12.37 -5.65
C HIS A 40 6.70 -11.78 -7.04
N CYS A 41 7.82 -11.09 -7.24
CA CYS A 41 8.16 -10.42 -8.50
C CYS A 41 9.43 -10.96 -9.18
N GLN A 42 9.78 -12.24 -8.97
CA GLN A 42 11.01 -12.85 -9.47
C GLN A 42 10.90 -13.52 -10.86
N GLY A 43 9.83 -13.24 -11.62
CA GLY A 43 9.63 -13.84 -12.94
C GLY A 43 8.78 -12.96 -13.85
N ASP A 44 8.68 -13.34 -15.12
CA ASP A 44 8.08 -12.52 -16.18
C ASP A 44 6.59 -12.22 -15.95
N LYS A 45 5.91 -13.04 -15.16
CA LYS A 45 4.50 -12.86 -14.80
C LYS A 45 4.33 -12.86 -13.28
N VAL A 46 3.56 -11.91 -12.78
CA VAL A 46 3.22 -11.75 -11.37
C VAL A 46 1.72 -11.83 -11.16
N ARG A 47 1.29 -12.35 -10.01
CA ARG A 47 -0.13 -12.31 -9.64
C ARG A 47 -0.50 -10.87 -9.25
N LEU A 48 -1.58 -10.33 -9.81
CA LEU A 48 -2.02 -8.95 -9.56
C LEU A 48 -2.21 -8.64 -8.07
N LYS A 49 -2.82 -9.58 -7.32
CA LYS A 49 -3.00 -9.46 -5.86
C LYS A 49 -1.67 -9.35 -5.12
N LYS A 50 -0.62 -10.02 -5.60
CA LYS A 50 0.71 -9.99 -5.01
C LYS A 50 1.46 -8.70 -5.33
N LEU A 51 1.31 -8.16 -6.54
CA LEU A 51 1.86 -6.84 -6.87
C LEU A 51 1.24 -5.74 -5.99
N LEU A 52 -0.06 -5.80 -5.70
CA LEU A 52 -0.69 -4.88 -4.74
C LEU A 52 -0.16 -5.00 -3.31
N TYR A 53 0.31 -6.20 -2.90
CA TYR A 53 1.01 -6.36 -1.62
C TYR A 53 2.42 -5.77 -1.60
N VAL A 54 3.02 -5.50 -2.76
CA VAL A 54 4.26 -4.73 -2.87
C VAL A 54 3.95 -3.24 -2.87
N LEU A 55 3.00 -2.80 -3.69
CA LEU A 55 2.68 -1.39 -3.87
C LEU A 55 2.12 -0.74 -2.59
N ARG A 56 1.25 -1.43 -1.85
CA ARG A 56 0.65 -0.85 -0.64
C ARG A 56 1.67 -0.47 0.44
N PRO A 57 2.61 -1.35 0.86
CA PRO A 57 3.63 -0.95 1.82
C PRO A 57 4.63 0.05 1.21
N LEU A 58 4.91 0.00 -0.09
CA LEU A 58 5.76 1.00 -0.73
C LEU A 58 5.15 2.41 -0.68
N LEU A 59 3.88 2.56 -1.05
CA LEU A 59 3.17 3.83 -0.98
C LEU A 59 2.99 4.31 0.47
N ALA A 60 2.78 3.38 1.41
CA ALA A 60 2.73 3.70 2.83
C ALA A 60 4.09 4.23 3.35
N ALA A 61 5.20 3.61 2.96
CA ALA A 61 6.54 4.11 3.28
C ALA A 61 6.75 5.53 2.74
N LEU A 62 6.41 5.76 1.46
CA LEU A 62 6.51 7.08 0.83
C LEU A 62 5.62 8.15 1.50
N TRP A 63 4.42 7.78 1.96
CA TRP A 63 3.57 8.68 2.73
C TRP A 63 4.24 9.12 4.04
N ILE A 64 4.80 8.17 4.78
CA ILE A 64 5.45 8.42 6.08
C ILE A 64 6.71 9.25 5.91
N GLU A 65 7.51 8.96 4.88
CA GLU A 65 8.71 9.73 4.55
C GLU A 65 8.39 11.23 4.40
N GLN A 66 7.30 11.56 3.69
CA GLN A 66 6.95 12.96 3.40
C GLN A 66 6.18 13.63 4.54
N ARG A 67 5.24 12.92 5.17
CA ARG A 67 4.26 13.52 6.08
C ARG A 67 4.52 13.21 7.56
N ARG A 68 5.37 12.21 7.85
CA ARG A 68 5.66 11.68 9.20
C ARG A 68 4.39 11.30 9.98
N ASP A 69 3.33 10.96 9.26
CA ASP A 69 2.02 10.63 9.81
C ASP A 69 1.56 9.25 9.33
N VAL A 70 0.53 8.72 9.99
CA VAL A 70 -0.05 7.41 9.71
C VAL A 70 -0.59 7.36 8.27
N PRO A 71 -0.18 6.38 7.46
CA PRO A 71 -0.67 6.25 6.10
C PRO A 71 -2.16 5.87 6.08
N PRO A 72 -2.97 6.40 5.14
CA PRO A 72 -4.37 6.04 5.01
C PRO A 72 -4.52 4.55 4.68
N THR A 73 -5.55 3.93 5.24
CA THR A 73 -5.86 2.53 4.96
C THR A 73 -6.31 2.31 3.50
N PRO A 74 -7.19 3.15 2.91
CA PRO A 74 -7.60 2.96 1.52
C PRO A 74 -6.42 3.09 0.55
N PHE A 75 -6.26 2.11 -0.34
CA PHE A 75 -5.17 2.14 -1.34
C PHE A 75 -5.32 3.32 -2.31
N ALA A 76 -6.54 3.65 -2.72
CA ALA A 76 -6.80 4.81 -3.57
C ALA A 76 -6.29 6.12 -2.94
N ALA A 77 -6.49 6.31 -1.64
CA ALA A 77 -5.99 7.48 -0.92
C ALA A 77 -4.46 7.53 -0.85
N LEU A 78 -3.78 6.37 -0.82
CA LEU A 78 -2.32 6.29 -0.92
C LEU A 78 -1.82 6.71 -2.32
N VAL A 79 -2.52 6.27 -3.37
CA VAL A 79 -2.18 6.63 -4.75
C VAL A 79 -2.41 8.12 -4.99
N GLU A 80 -3.58 8.64 -4.62
CA GLU A 80 -3.93 10.07 -4.72
C GLU A 80 -2.97 10.97 -3.95
N GLY A 81 -2.53 10.52 -2.78
CA GLY A 81 -1.63 11.31 -1.95
C GLY A 81 -0.16 11.27 -2.37
N ARG A 82 0.24 10.43 -3.34
CA ARG A 82 1.66 10.20 -3.66
C ARG A 82 2.02 10.18 -5.15
N ILE A 83 1.10 9.77 -6.03
CA ILE A 83 1.38 9.55 -7.45
C ILE A 83 0.82 10.72 -8.27
N ASP A 84 1.67 11.70 -8.54
CA ASP A 84 1.35 12.88 -9.36
C ASP A 84 1.51 12.60 -10.87
N ASP A 85 2.29 11.58 -11.23
CA ASP A 85 2.49 11.17 -12.62
C ASP A 85 1.22 10.48 -13.16
N ALA A 86 0.59 11.12 -14.15
CA ALA A 86 -0.64 10.64 -14.76
C ALA A 86 -0.48 9.32 -15.55
N ALA A 87 0.71 9.01 -16.09
CA ALA A 87 0.98 7.72 -16.72
C ALA A 87 1.10 6.61 -15.66
N MET A 88 1.84 6.85 -14.58
CA MET A 88 1.95 5.90 -13.47
C MET A 88 0.60 5.66 -12.80
N ARG A 89 -0.21 6.73 -12.64
CA ARG A 89 -1.56 6.60 -12.10
C ARG A 89 -2.47 5.75 -12.98
N ARG A 90 -2.43 5.95 -14.31
CA ARG A 90 -3.15 5.10 -15.26
C ARG A 90 -2.73 3.64 -15.18
N ASP A 91 -1.43 3.36 -15.05
CA ASP A 91 -0.95 1.98 -14.91
C ASP A 91 -1.49 1.31 -13.63
N ILE A 92 -1.54 2.05 -12.53
CA ILE A 92 -2.10 1.57 -11.26
C ILE A 92 -3.62 1.36 -11.37
N ASP A 93 -4.34 2.29 -11.98
CA ASP A 93 -5.79 2.19 -12.16
C ASP A 93 -6.16 1.00 -13.06
N MET A 94 -5.39 0.77 -14.14
CA MET A 94 -5.53 -0.41 -14.98
C MET A 94 -5.27 -1.70 -14.21
N LEU A 95 -4.23 -1.71 -13.35
CA LEU A 95 -3.92 -2.85 -12.49
C LEU A 95 -5.07 -3.17 -11.53
N LEU A 96 -5.67 -2.13 -10.92
CA LEU A 96 -6.81 -2.28 -10.02
C LEU A 96 -8.06 -2.78 -10.75
N ALA A 97 -8.37 -2.23 -11.93
CA ALA A 97 -9.49 -2.64 -12.76
C ALA A 97 -9.40 -4.12 -13.13
N ARG A 98 -8.22 -4.57 -13.55
CA ARG A 98 -7.96 -5.99 -13.85
C ARG A 98 -8.12 -6.86 -12.62
N LYS A 99 -7.54 -6.46 -11.49
CA LYS A 99 -7.66 -7.21 -10.22
C LYS A 99 -9.10 -7.39 -9.74
N MET A 100 -10.04 -6.53 -10.13
CA MET A 100 -11.47 -6.71 -9.81
C MET A 100 -12.12 -7.84 -10.61
N VAL A 101 -11.64 -8.13 -11.82
CA VAL A 101 -12.19 -9.16 -12.71
C VAL A 101 -11.37 -10.45 -12.73
N SER A 102 -10.13 -10.42 -12.23
CA SER A 102 -9.24 -11.57 -12.16
C SER A 102 -9.54 -12.51 -10.99
N ARG A 103 -9.32 -13.81 -11.20
CA ARG A 103 -9.30 -14.82 -10.13
C ARG A 103 -8.00 -14.75 -9.36
N GLU A 104 -7.99 -15.29 -8.13
CA GLU A 104 -6.83 -15.22 -7.23
C GLU A 104 -5.55 -15.90 -7.79
N SER A 105 -5.71 -16.81 -8.75
CA SER A 105 -4.63 -17.54 -9.43
C SER A 105 -4.06 -16.85 -10.66
N ASP A 106 -4.72 -15.81 -11.19
CA ASP A 106 -4.36 -15.23 -12.49
C ASP A 106 -3.01 -14.50 -12.40
N THR A 107 -2.19 -14.67 -13.46
CA THR A 107 -0.84 -14.10 -13.57
C THR A 107 -0.72 -13.25 -14.83
N GLU A 108 -0.12 -12.08 -14.70
CA GLU A 108 0.06 -11.13 -15.81
C GLU A 108 1.48 -10.58 -15.82
N VAL A 109 1.92 -10.11 -16.99
CA VAL A 109 3.14 -9.31 -17.09
C VAL A 109 2.87 -7.95 -16.42
N PRO A 110 3.62 -7.57 -15.38
CA PRO A 110 3.41 -6.28 -14.73
C PRO A 110 3.78 -5.13 -15.68
N PRO A 111 3.09 -3.98 -15.61
CA PRO A 111 3.52 -2.78 -16.32
C PRO A 111 4.99 -2.46 -15.98
N PRO A 112 5.86 -2.22 -16.99
CA PRO A 112 7.29 -2.03 -16.74
C PRO A 112 7.59 -0.93 -15.70
N ARG A 113 6.80 0.15 -15.69
CA ARG A 113 6.94 1.27 -14.74
C ARG A 113 6.70 0.90 -13.27
N LEU A 114 6.09 -0.25 -12.98
CA LEU A 114 5.79 -0.71 -11.62
C LEU A 114 6.83 -1.68 -11.05
N VAL A 115 7.80 -2.10 -11.85
CA VAL A 115 8.80 -3.12 -11.48
C VAL A 115 10.24 -2.70 -11.77
N GLN A 116 10.45 -1.44 -12.17
CA GLN A 116 11.76 -0.81 -12.33
C GLN A 116 12.37 -0.42 -11.00
#